data_AF-A0AAW1G3B7-F1
#
_entry.id   AF-A0AAW1G3B7-F1
#
_cell.length_a   1.000
_cell.length_b   1.000
_cell.length_c   1.000
_cell.angle_alpha   90.00
_cell.angle_beta   90.00
_cell.angle_gamma   90.00
#
_symmetry.space_group_name_H-M   'P 1'
#
loop_
_entity.id
_entity.type
_entity.pdbx_description
1 polymer ?
#
loop_
_entity_poly.entity_id
_entity_poly.type
_entity_poly.pdbx_seq_one_letter_code
_entity_poly.pdbx_strand_id
1 'polypeptide(L)'
;MAADPESKLQLVQRHIRAFPDFPKKGILFRDICPILKDPAALTAVIDLFEEHVRKNHQQVDLIVGIDARGFLFGPLLAQRLGVGFVLVRKKGKLPGTTVSVAYDLEYGKAEAEIQEDSVAPGQKILLIDDLLATGGESCIAIMFTGCQAREEVLQKQTCKISNISPY
;
A
#
# COMPACT_ATOMS: atom_id res chain seq x y z
N MET A 1 8.97 1.86 -27.87
CA MET A 1 9.97 1.16 -27.06
C MET A 1 9.66 1.49 -25.61
N ALA A 2 9.31 0.49 -24.80
CA ALA A 2 9.10 0.72 -23.36
C ALA A 2 10.43 1.22 -22.77
N ALA A 3 10.37 2.30 -21.99
CA ALA A 3 11.56 2.79 -21.28
C ALA A 3 12.11 1.67 -20.38
N ASP A 4 13.44 1.58 -20.29
CA ASP A 4 14.12 0.62 -19.43
C ASP A 4 13.68 0.79 -17.95
N PRO A 5 13.51 -0.30 -17.16
CA PRO A 5 13.04 -0.21 -15.76
C PRO A 5 13.88 0.72 -14.89
N GLU A 6 15.20 0.80 -15.13
CA GLU A 6 16.10 1.70 -14.39
C GLU A 6 15.75 3.17 -14.69
N SER A 7 15.43 3.48 -15.94
CA SER A 7 15.01 4.83 -16.34
C SER A 7 13.67 5.21 -15.72
N LYS A 8 12.73 4.27 -15.60
CA LYS A 8 11.45 4.47 -14.90
C LYS A 8 11.68 4.71 -13.40
N LEU A 9 12.56 3.94 -12.77
CA LEU A 9 12.94 4.09 -11.36
C LEU A 9 13.54 5.47 -11.07
N GLN A 10 14.50 5.90 -11.87
CA GLN A 10 15.11 7.23 -11.75
C GLN A 10 14.08 8.35 -11.95
N LEU A 11 13.17 8.18 -12.91
CA LEU A 11 12.06 9.09 -13.16
C LEU A 11 11.12 9.18 -11.93
N VAL A 12 10.84 8.08 -11.24
CA VAL A 12 10.02 8.12 -10.03
C VAL A 12 10.79 8.77 -8.88
N GLN A 13 12.04 8.37 -8.65
CA GLN A 13 12.88 8.85 -7.55
C GLN A 13 13.09 10.36 -7.58
N ARG A 14 13.32 10.96 -8.76
CA ARG A 14 13.52 12.42 -8.88
C ARG A 14 12.29 13.24 -8.48
N HIS A 15 11.11 12.62 -8.46
CA HIS A 15 9.85 13.26 -8.07
C HIS A 15 9.49 13.01 -6.60
N ILE A 16 10.31 12.27 -5.85
CA ILE A 16 10.13 12.10 -4.40
C ILE A 16 10.91 13.20 -3.67
N ARG A 17 10.19 14.03 -2.92
CA ARG A 17 10.82 15.05 -2.07
C ARG A 17 10.99 14.51 -0.66
N ALA A 18 12.04 14.94 0.02
CA ALA A 18 12.29 14.58 1.40
C ALA A 18 12.10 15.79 2.31
N PHE A 19 11.35 15.63 3.39
CA PHE A 19 11.15 16.63 4.42
C PHE A 19 11.67 16.05 5.74
N PRO A 20 12.87 16.45 6.21
CA PRO A 20 13.39 16.00 7.49
C PRO A 20 12.54 16.58 8.64
N ASP A 21 12.52 15.87 9.75
CA ASP A 21 11.84 16.24 11.00
C ASP A 21 10.32 16.48 10.87
N PHE A 22 9.67 15.76 9.95
CA PHE A 22 8.22 15.82 9.74
C PHE A 22 7.58 14.43 9.85
N PRO A 23 6.43 14.28 10.54
CA PRO A 23 5.70 15.30 11.31
C PRO A 23 6.32 15.58 12.69
N LYS A 24 7.36 14.83 13.07
CA LYS A 24 8.11 14.99 14.33
C LYS A 24 9.61 14.90 14.04
N LYS A 25 10.40 15.46 14.95
CA LYS A 25 11.86 15.38 14.90
C LYS A 25 12.35 13.93 14.83
N GLY A 26 13.33 13.66 13.96
CA GLY A 26 13.90 12.33 13.72
C GLY A 26 13.23 11.53 12.59
N ILE A 27 12.13 12.02 12.01
CA ILE A 27 11.43 11.35 10.91
C ILE A 27 11.75 12.02 9.57
N LEU A 28 12.19 11.23 8.58
CA LEU A 28 12.35 11.69 7.20
C LEU A 28 11.08 11.40 6.41
N PHE A 29 10.24 12.40 6.23
CA PHE A 29 9.02 12.25 5.44
C PHE A 29 9.31 12.26 3.94
N ARG A 30 8.77 11.30 3.20
CA ARG A 30 8.85 11.24 1.74
C ARG A 30 7.53 11.73 1.13
N ASP A 31 7.59 12.86 0.47
CA ASP A 31 6.45 13.43 -0.25
C ASP A 31 6.41 12.91 -1.70
N ILE A 32 5.38 12.14 -1.99
CA ILE A 32 5.09 11.53 -3.30
C ILE A 32 4.15 12.39 -4.17
N CYS A 33 3.61 13.50 -3.66
CA CYS A 33 2.67 14.33 -4.41
C CYS A 33 3.19 14.80 -5.78
N PRO A 34 4.50 15.07 -5.99
CA PRO A 34 4.98 15.44 -7.32
C PRO A 34 4.87 14.31 -8.35
N ILE A 35 4.92 13.04 -7.95
CA ILE A 35 4.67 11.90 -8.84
C ILE A 35 3.25 11.98 -9.41
N LEU A 36 2.27 12.29 -8.56
CA LEU A 36 0.86 12.37 -8.97
C LEU A 36 0.58 13.55 -9.91
N LYS A 37 1.42 14.61 -9.83
CA LYS A 37 1.30 15.80 -10.69
C LYS A 37 1.91 15.60 -12.08
N ASP A 38 2.88 14.70 -12.22
CA ASP A 38 3.56 14.42 -13.49
C ASP A 38 3.00 13.13 -14.13
N PRO A 39 2.28 13.22 -15.27
CA PRO A 39 1.67 12.05 -15.90
C PRO A 39 2.67 10.96 -16.30
N ALA A 40 3.91 11.33 -16.64
CA ALA A 40 4.94 10.37 -17.03
C ALA A 40 5.46 9.62 -15.81
N ALA A 41 5.69 10.31 -14.69
CA ALA A 41 6.07 9.71 -13.42
C ALA A 41 4.97 8.81 -12.85
N LEU A 42 3.70 9.25 -12.91
CA LEU A 42 2.56 8.43 -12.51
C LEU A 42 2.43 7.17 -13.37
N THR A 43 2.62 7.30 -14.68
CA THR A 43 2.60 6.13 -15.58
C THR A 43 3.76 5.19 -15.25
N ALA A 44 4.97 5.73 -15.07
CA ALA A 44 6.16 4.95 -14.76
C ALA A 44 6.03 4.17 -13.45
N VAL A 45 5.47 4.76 -12.39
CA VAL A 45 5.29 4.07 -11.11
C VAL A 45 4.27 2.94 -11.21
N ILE A 46 3.16 3.14 -11.93
CA ILE A 46 2.15 2.09 -12.13
C ILE A 46 2.68 0.97 -13.02
N ASP A 47 3.43 1.30 -14.08
CA ASP A 47 4.10 0.31 -14.93
C ASP A 47 5.05 -0.57 -14.10
N LEU A 48 5.87 0.04 -13.23
CA LEU A 48 6.79 -0.69 -12.36
C LEU A 48 6.05 -1.63 -11.40
N PHE A 49 4.91 -1.20 -10.85
CA PHE A 49 4.08 -2.08 -10.01
C PHE A 49 3.48 -3.22 -10.80
N GLU A 50 2.93 -2.95 -11.97
CA GLU A 50 2.34 -3.98 -12.83
C GLU A 50 3.41 -5.01 -13.22
N GLU A 51 4.57 -4.57 -13.69
CA GLU A 51 5.70 -5.42 -14.05
C GLU A 51 6.16 -6.27 -12.85
N HIS A 52 6.31 -5.65 -11.67
CA HIS A 52 6.68 -6.36 -10.45
C HIS A 52 5.65 -7.43 -10.06
N VAL A 53 4.36 -7.09 -10.08
CA VAL A 53 3.29 -8.01 -9.70
C VAL A 53 3.22 -9.18 -10.67
N ARG A 54 3.21 -8.90 -11.98
CA ARG A 54 3.13 -9.96 -13.00
C ARG A 54 4.35 -10.88 -12.99
N LYS A 55 5.54 -10.36 -12.64
CA LYS A 55 6.77 -11.14 -12.57
C LYS A 55 6.84 -12.04 -11.34
N ASN A 56 6.39 -11.56 -10.18
CA ASN A 56 6.56 -12.25 -8.90
C ASN A 56 5.33 -13.02 -8.44
N HIS A 57 4.16 -12.75 -9.01
CA HIS A 57 2.90 -13.35 -8.60
C HIS A 57 2.15 -13.92 -9.80
N GLN A 58 1.86 -15.22 -9.71
CA GLN A 58 1.18 -15.95 -10.77
C GLN A 58 -0.32 -15.61 -10.84
N GLN A 59 -0.92 -15.14 -9.73
CA GLN A 59 -2.33 -14.78 -9.65
C GLN A 59 -2.55 -13.78 -8.52
N VAL A 60 -3.31 -12.72 -8.82
CA VAL A 60 -3.87 -11.75 -7.88
C VAL A 60 -5.33 -11.61 -8.26
N ASP A 61 -6.23 -11.75 -7.29
CA ASP A 61 -7.68 -11.66 -7.51
C ASP A 61 -8.25 -10.29 -7.08
N LEU A 62 -7.54 -9.59 -6.20
CA LEU A 62 -8.00 -8.35 -5.59
C LEU A 62 -6.83 -7.46 -5.15
N ILE A 63 -6.95 -6.16 -5.35
CA ILE A 63 -6.05 -5.16 -4.76
C ILE A 63 -6.75 -4.54 -3.55
N VAL A 64 -6.06 -4.44 -2.42
CA VAL A 64 -6.56 -3.82 -1.20
C VAL A 64 -5.70 -2.60 -0.90
N GLY A 65 -6.28 -1.41 -0.95
CA GLY A 65 -5.60 -0.17 -0.58
C GLY A 65 -5.82 0.18 0.88
N ILE A 66 -4.82 0.78 1.51
CA ILE A 66 -4.93 1.29 2.88
C ILE A 66 -5.12 2.81 2.84
N ASP A 67 -6.06 3.30 3.67
CA ASP A 67 -6.39 4.72 3.75
C ASP A 67 -5.19 5.58 4.22
N ALA A 68 -4.89 6.71 3.58
CA ALA A 68 -5.49 7.25 2.35
C ALA A 68 -4.59 7.07 1.12
N ARG A 69 -3.28 6.88 1.32
CA ARG A 69 -2.29 7.00 0.25
C ARG A 69 -2.22 5.75 -0.64
N GLY A 70 -2.55 4.58 -0.10
CA GLY A 70 -2.78 3.38 -0.92
C GLY A 70 -3.88 3.57 -1.97
N PHE A 71 -4.83 4.49 -1.76
CA PHE A 71 -5.90 4.79 -2.72
C PHE A 71 -5.42 5.59 -3.94
N LEU A 72 -4.23 6.19 -3.87
CA LEU A 72 -3.68 6.98 -4.97
C LEU A 72 -3.21 6.08 -6.12
N PHE A 73 -2.70 4.89 -5.80
CA PHE A 73 -2.13 3.95 -6.77
C PHE A 73 -2.95 2.67 -6.92
N GLY A 74 -3.63 2.24 -5.86
CA GLY A 74 -4.34 0.96 -5.83
C GLY A 74 -5.40 0.78 -6.91
N PRO A 75 -6.33 1.73 -7.10
CA PRO A 75 -7.32 1.65 -8.18
C PRO A 75 -6.69 1.61 -9.58
N LEU A 76 -5.60 2.37 -9.80
CA LEU A 76 -4.89 2.40 -11.07
C LEU A 76 -4.24 1.05 -11.38
N LEU A 77 -3.58 0.45 -10.38
CA LEU A 77 -2.99 -0.88 -10.52
C LEU A 77 -4.06 -1.97 -10.70
N ALA A 78 -5.16 -1.91 -9.93
CA ALA A 78 -6.27 -2.85 -10.06
C ALA A 78 -6.86 -2.83 -11.48
N GLN A 79 -7.05 -1.63 -12.04
CA GLN A 79 -7.52 -1.45 -13.41
C GLN A 79 -6.55 -2.05 -14.44
N ARG A 80 -5.24 -1.88 -14.26
CA ARG A 80 -4.19 -2.45 -15.13
C ARG A 80 -4.13 -3.97 -15.07
N LEU A 81 -4.31 -4.54 -13.88
CA LEU A 81 -4.30 -5.98 -13.67
C LEU A 81 -5.64 -6.65 -14.03
N GLY A 82 -6.72 -5.87 -14.20
CA GLY A 82 -8.05 -6.37 -14.52
C GLY A 82 -8.76 -7.03 -13.33
N VAL A 83 -8.48 -6.55 -12.11
CA VAL A 83 -8.97 -7.14 -10.85
C VAL A 83 -9.76 -6.11 -10.05
N GLY A 84 -10.51 -6.56 -9.03
CA GLY A 84 -11.25 -5.68 -8.14
C GLY A 84 -10.34 -4.88 -7.21
N PHE A 85 -10.89 -3.80 -6.64
CA PHE A 85 -10.22 -2.97 -5.62
C PHE A 85 -11.08 -2.85 -4.37
N VAL A 86 -10.46 -2.96 -3.20
CA VAL A 86 -11.12 -2.87 -1.89
C VAL A 86 -10.43 -1.85 -0.99
N LEU A 87 -11.25 -1.18 -0.20
CA LEU A 87 -10.84 -0.14 0.73
C LEU A 87 -10.65 -0.72 2.13
N VAL A 88 -9.48 -0.48 2.72
CA VAL A 88 -9.29 -0.53 4.18
C VAL A 88 -9.23 0.89 4.70
N ARG A 89 -10.10 1.25 5.64
CA ARG A 89 -10.20 2.62 6.16
C ARG A 89 -10.10 2.68 7.67
N LYS A 90 -9.87 3.87 8.22
CA LYS A 90 -10.02 4.11 9.66
C LYS A 90 -11.47 3.85 10.10
N LYS A 91 -11.62 3.47 11.37
CA LYS A 91 -12.93 3.24 12.00
C LYS A 91 -13.98 4.30 11.68
N GLY A 92 -15.18 3.85 11.31
CA GLY A 92 -16.35 4.69 11.06
C GLY A 92 -16.35 5.41 9.70
N LYS A 93 -15.48 5.00 8.76
CA LYS A 93 -15.39 5.59 7.41
C LYS A 93 -15.97 4.71 6.31
N LEU A 94 -16.32 3.47 6.61
CA LEU A 94 -16.98 2.55 5.69
C LEU A 94 -18.46 2.37 6.09
N PRO A 95 -19.38 2.32 5.11
CA PRO A 95 -20.78 2.03 5.40
C PRO A 95 -21.03 0.52 5.57
N GLY A 96 -22.15 0.17 6.21
CA GLY A 96 -22.60 -1.22 6.34
C GLY A 96 -21.84 -2.00 7.42
N THR A 97 -21.86 -3.33 7.31
CA THR A 97 -21.19 -4.23 8.26
C THR A 97 -19.70 -4.31 7.95
N THR A 98 -18.88 -4.05 8.96
CA THR A 98 -17.42 -4.01 8.84
C THR A 98 -16.77 -4.94 9.85
N VAL A 99 -15.64 -5.53 9.45
CA VAL A 99 -14.69 -6.19 10.35
C VAL A 99 -13.62 -5.18 10.72
N SER A 100 -13.29 -5.08 12.00
CA SER A 100 -12.30 -4.12 12.49
C SER A 100 -11.14 -4.79 13.22
N VAL A 101 -9.95 -4.21 13.09
CA VAL A 101 -8.75 -4.64 13.81
C VAL A 101 -8.06 -3.42 14.40
N ALA A 102 -7.84 -3.48 15.71
CA ALA A 102 -7.08 -2.50 16.45
C ALA A 102 -5.57 -2.76 16.32
N TYR A 103 -4.79 -1.69 16.25
CA TYR A 103 -3.34 -1.73 16.25
C TYR A 103 -2.75 -0.59 17.06
N ASP A 104 -1.61 -0.87 17.68
CA ASP A 104 -0.91 0.10 18.50
C ASP A 104 -0.05 1.00 17.60
N LEU A 105 -0.13 2.30 17.88
CA LEU A 105 0.76 3.32 17.37
C LEU A 105 1.75 3.69 18.47
N GLU A 106 2.91 4.24 18.10
CA GLU A 106 3.92 4.76 19.04
C GLU A 106 3.30 5.71 20.10
N TYR A 107 2.24 6.42 19.73
CA TYR A 107 1.46 7.26 20.63
C TYR A 107 -0.05 7.08 20.41
N GLY A 108 -0.58 5.90 20.69
CA GLY A 108 -2.02 5.67 20.78
C GLY A 108 -2.48 4.34 20.21
N LYS A 109 -3.80 4.21 20.02
CA LYS A 109 -4.40 3.07 19.33
C LYS A 109 -5.15 3.59 18.10
N ALA A 110 -5.01 2.88 17.00
CA ALA A 110 -5.80 3.10 15.80
C ALA A 110 -6.55 1.81 15.46
N GLU A 111 -7.59 1.94 14.66
CA GLU A 111 -8.42 0.82 14.25
C GLU A 111 -8.72 0.95 12.76
N ALA A 112 -8.43 -0.12 12.03
CA ALA A 112 -8.69 -0.25 10.60
C ALA A 112 -9.91 -1.15 10.39
N GLU A 113 -10.72 -0.81 9.39
CA GLU A 113 -11.96 -1.47 9.02
C GLU A 113 -11.95 -1.85 7.54
N ILE A 114 -12.58 -2.97 7.23
CA ILE A 114 -12.91 -3.46 5.90
C ILE A 114 -14.37 -3.93 5.90
N GLN A 115 -15.12 -3.75 4.80
CA GLN A 115 -16.49 -4.27 4.75
C GLN A 115 -16.46 -5.80 4.71
N GLU A 116 -17.39 -6.44 5.41
CA GLU A 116 -17.36 -7.88 5.62
C GLU A 116 -17.47 -8.66 4.30
N ASP A 117 -18.22 -8.16 3.32
CA ASP A 117 -18.43 -8.78 2.01
C ASP A 117 -17.31 -8.49 0.99
N SER A 118 -16.31 -7.67 1.34
CA SER A 118 -15.29 -7.21 0.40
C SER A 118 -14.29 -8.28 -0.05
N VAL A 119 -14.08 -9.33 0.76
CA VAL A 119 -13.12 -10.40 0.44
C VAL A 119 -13.79 -11.75 0.66
N ALA A 120 -13.83 -12.55 -0.40
CA ALA A 120 -14.30 -13.93 -0.36
C ALA A 120 -13.18 -14.88 0.09
N PRO A 121 -13.52 -15.98 0.80
CA PRO A 121 -12.55 -17.01 1.16
C PRO A 121 -11.78 -17.54 -0.07
N GLY A 122 -10.46 -17.66 0.06
CA GLY A 122 -9.58 -18.17 -1.00
C GLY A 122 -9.09 -17.16 -2.03
N GLN A 123 -9.57 -15.90 -1.99
CA GLN A 123 -9.03 -14.84 -2.86
C GLN A 123 -7.60 -14.47 -2.50
N LYS A 124 -6.72 -14.39 -3.50
CA LYS A 124 -5.35 -13.89 -3.36
C LYS A 124 -5.37 -12.37 -3.46
N ILE A 125 -5.02 -11.70 -2.38
CA ILE A 125 -5.04 -10.25 -2.32
C ILE A 125 -3.62 -9.66 -2.39
N LEU A 126 -3.54 -8.46 -2.93
CA LEU A 126 -2.34 -7.63 -2.89
C LEU A 126 -2.63 -6.35 -2.10
N LEU A 127 -1.90 -6.13 -1.01
CA LEU A 127 -1.97 -4.90 -0.26
C LEU A 127 -1.07 -3.85 -0.91
N ILE A 128 -1.59 -2.63 -1.05
CA ILE A 128 -0.86 -1.49 -1.57
C ILE A 128 -0.94 -0.32 -0.61
N ASP A 129 0.23 0.19 -0.25
CA ASP A 129 0.39 1.45 0.47
C ASP A 129 1.67 2.16 0.00
N ASP A 130 1.72 3.48 0.16
CA ASP A 130 2.84 4.28 -0.35
C ASP A 130 4.11 4.15 0.48
N LEU A 131 4.00 3.82 1.76
CA LEU A 131 5.12 3.62 2.67
C LEU A 131 4.76 2.54 3.70
N LEU A 132 5.27 1.32 3.53
CA LEU A 132 5.31 0.36 4.62
C LEU A 132 6.53 0.71 5.48
N ALA A 133 6.30 1.33 6.64
CA ALA A 133 7.33 1.66 7.61
C ALA A 133 7.78 0.40 8.39
N THR A 134 8.48 -0.49 7.71
CA THR A 134 9.41 -1.45 8.35
C THR A 134 10.81 -1.01 7.96
N GLY A 135 11.67 -0.77 8.96
CA GLY A 135 13.01 -0.21 8.77
C GLY A 135 13.80 -0.88 7.63
N GLY A 136 14.40 -0.05 6.79
CA GLY A 136 15.18 -0.46 5.63
C GLY A 136 14.50 -0.05 4.32
N GLU A 137 15.09 0.94 3.66
CA GLU A 137 14.81 1.46 2.31
C GLU A 137 13.63 0.80 1.54
N SER A 138 12.49 1.49 1.41
CA SER A 138 11.48 1.14 0.40
C SER A 138 10.59 2.32 0.07
N CYS A 139 10.72 2.83 -1.16
CA CYS A 139 9.77 3.74 -1.79
C CYS A 139 8.63 2.88 -2.35
N ILE A 140 7.43 3.02 -1.79
CA ILE A 140 6.20 2.32 -2.20
C ILE A 140 6.26 0.81 -2.03
N ALA A 141 5.40 0.31 -1.17
CA ALA A 141 5.53 -1.03 -0.67
C ALA A 141 4.28 -1.83 -1.00
N ILE A 142 4.50 -2.79 -1.90
CA ILE A 142 3.52 -3.80 -2.28
C ILE A 142 3.74 -4.99 -1.35
N MET A 143 2.68 -5.40 -0.65
CA MET A 143 2.73 -6.57 0.21
C MET A 143 1.74 -7.62 -0.28
N PHE A 144 2.26 -8.74 -0.73
CA PHE A 144 1.44 -9.90 -1.04
C PHE A 144 1.11 -10.66 0.24
N THR A 145 -0.17 -10.98 0.42
CA THR A 145 -0.60 -11.90 1.46
C THR A 145 -1.45 -12.98 0.81
N GLY A 146 -0.94 -14.21 0.74
CA GLY A 146 -1.83 -15.37 0.70
C GLY A 146 -2.60 -15.37 2.02
N CYS A 147 -3.91 -15.16 1.98
CA CYS A 147 -4.73 -15.15 3.19
C CYS A 147 -5.71 -16.32 3.18
N GLN A 148 -5.79 -17.02 4.30
CA GLN A 148 -6.88 -17.92 4.64
C GLN A 148 -8.04 -17.20 5.36
N ALA A 149 -7.92 -15.92 5.75
CA ALA A 149 -9.04 -15.19 6.35
C ALA A 149 -8.94 -13.65 6.26
N ARG A 150 -10.09 -12.98 6.43
CA ARG A 150 -10.26 -11.51 6.45
C ARG A 150 -9.52 -10.85 7.62
N GLU A 151 -9.49 -11.53 8.77
CA GLU A 151 -8.69 -11.13 9.92
C GLU A 151 -7.19 -11.20 9.63
N GLU A 152 -6.72 -12.12 8.77
CA GLU A 152 -5.29 -12.20 8.42
C GLU A 152 -4.83 -11.02 7.56
N VAL A 153 -5.69 -10.45 6.72
CA VAL A 153 -5.38 -9.25 5.93
C VAL A 153 -5.08 -8.09 6.87
N LEU A 154 -5.97 -7.91 7.85
CA LEU A 154 -5.86 -6.87 8.86
C LEU A 154 -4.77 -7.18 9.91
N GLN A 155 -4.55 -8.45 10.27
CA GLN A 155 -3.47 -8.87 11.19
C GLN A 155 -2.09 -8.83 10.53
N LYS A 156 -1.96 -9.01 9.21
CA LYS A 156 -0.68 -8.84 8.51
C LYS A 156 -0.30 -7.36 8.36
N GLN A 157 -1.30 -6.46 8.38
CA GLN A 157 -1.09 -5.03 8.58
C GLN A 157 -0.53 -4.75 9.98
N THR A 158 -1.02 -5.43 11.03
CA THR A 158 -0.56 -5.21 12.42
C THR A 158 0.75 -5.92 12.77
N CYS A 159 0.99 -7.14 12.26
CA CYS A 159 2.17 -7.95 12.59
C CYS A 159 3.49 -7.37 12.05
N LYS A 160 3.43 -6.53 11.01
CA LYS A 160 4.58 -5.71 10.57
C LYS A 160 4.75 -4.42 11.36
N ILE A 161 3.71 -3.91 12.01
CA ILE A 161 3.76 -2.73 12.88
C ILE A 161 4.23 -3.11 14.29
N SER A 162 3.91 -4.32 14.77
CA SER A 162 4.23 -4.79 16.13
C SER A 162 5.64 -5.39 16.31
N ASN A 163 6.39 -5.66 15.24
CA ASN A 163 7.78 -6.13 15.32
C ASN A 163 8.81 -4.98 15.23
N ILE A 164 8.52 -3.88 15.92
CA ILE A 164 9.52 -2.84 16.21
C ILE A 164 9.86 -2.97 17.70
N SER A 165 10.79 -3.90 17.99
CA SER A 165 11.63 -3.81 19.19
C SER A 165 12.90 -3.05 18.80
N PRO A 166 13.35 -2.05 19.57
CA PRO A 166 14.50 -1.22 19.22
C PRO A 166 15.78 -1.94 19.63
N TYR A 167 16.35 -2.74 18.74
CA TYR A 167 17.76 -3.10 18.78
C TYR A 167 18.33 -3.15 17.36
#